data_AF-A0A1C4UIG8-F1
#
_entry.id   AF-A0A1C4UIG8-F1
#
_cell.length_a   1.000
_cell.length_b   1.000
_cell.length_c   1.000
_cell.angle_alpha   90.00
_cell.angle_beta   90.00
_cell.angle_gamma   90.00
#
_symmetry.space_group_name_H-M   'P 1'
#
loop_
_entity.id
_entity.type
_entity.pdbx_description
1 polymer ?
#
loop_
_entity_poly.entity_id
_entity_poly.type
_entity_poly.pdbx_seq_one_letter_code
_entity_poly.pdbx_strand_id
1 'polypeptide(L)'
;MISAPAPDAPPWLQVALSVFGILGGSTGLAAIATVVVQRGKFKADAADTLTEAALTLVQPLQTRITELEEEALSARSELGLLREQVNQLQFVVRVLTRTLDRWRAAIRSPDATLRKVRAVVAESERLPEDR
;
A
#
# COMPACT_ATOMS: atom_id res chain seq x y z
N MET A 1 40.07 35.11 5.65
CA MET A 1 40.27 34.62 4.27
C MET A 1 40.95 33.26 4.40
N ILE A 2 40.48 32.10 3.96
CA ILE A 2 39.31 31.59 3.24
C ILE A 2 39.19 30.15 3.76
N SER A 3 38.03 29.73 4.30
CA SER A 3 37.78 28.31 4.57
C SER A 3 37.81 27.58 3.24
N ALA A 4 38.69 26.58 3.11
CA ALA A 4 38.69 25.70 1.96
C ALA A 4 37.34 24.98 1.87
N PRO A 5 36.64 24.99 0.72
CA PRO A 5 35.43 24.21 0.56
C PRO A 5 35.79 22.73 0.62
N ALA A 6 35.09 21.97 1.47
CA ALA A 6 35.19 20.52 1.50
C ALA A 6 34.90 19.97 0.10
N PRO A 7 35.65 18.97 -0.40
CA PRO A 7 35.41 18.41 -1.71
C PRO A 7 34.00 17.80 -1.76
N ASP A 8 33.18 18.28 -2.69
CA ASP A 8 31.82 17.80 -2.90
C ASP A 8 31.80 16.28 -3.00
N ALA A 9 31.22 15.63 -1.99
CA ALA A 9 30.98 14.20 -2.03
C ALA A 9 30.05 13.90 -3.22
N PRO A 10 30.31 12.85 -4.03
CA PRO A 10 29.47 12.50 -5.16
C PRO A 10 28.00 12.37 -4.73
N PRO A 11 27.03 12.87 -5.51
CA PRO A 11 25.62 12.94 -5.11
C PRO A 11 25.03 11.55 -4.82
N TRP A 12 25.50 10.50 -5.50
CA TRP A 12 25.10 9.12 -5.21
C TRP A 12 25.55 8.64 -3.82
N LEU A 13 26.66 9.18 -3.31
CA LEU A 13 27.20 8.86 -1.99
C LEU A 13 26.32 9.48 -0.89
N GLN A 14 25.76 10.66 -1.15
CA GLN A 14 24.79 11.31 -0.25
C GLN A 14 23.47 10.54 -0.22
N VAL A 15 23.01 10.05 -1.39
CA VAL A 15 21.82 9.19 -1.47
C VAL A 15 22.05 7.89 -0.71
N ALA A 16 23.19 7.22 -0.92
CA ALA A 16 23.54 6.01 -0.18
C ALA A 16 23.65 6.25 1.33
N LEU A 17 24.26 7.36 1.75
CA LEU A 17 24.37 7.75 3.16
C LEU A 17 23.02 8.11 3.79
N SER A 18 22.11 8.73 3.05
CA SER A 18 20.76 9.02 3.56
C SER A 18 19.93 7.74 3.75
N VAL A 19 20.07 6.77 2.85
CA VAL A 19 19.38 5.47 2.97
C VAL A 19 19.99 4.60 4.07
N PHE A 20 21.31 4.57 4.21
CA PHE A 20 21.99 3.81 5.27
C PHE A 20 21.94 4.49 6.64
N GLY A 21 21.96 5.82 6.70
CA GLY A 21 21.90 6.60 7.93
C GLY A 21 20.55 6.50 8.65
N ILE A 22 19.48 6.19 7.91
CA ILE A 22 18.16 5.92 8.50
C ILE A 22 18.10 4.50 9.11
N LEU A 23 18.98 3.57 8.71
CA LEU A 23 18.90 2.16 9.11
C LEU A 23 19.93 1.69 10.16
N GLY A 24 20.93 2.48 10.57
CA GLY A 24 21.93 1.97 11.52
C GLY A 24 22.79 3.06 12.18
N GLY A 25 22.49 3.36 13.44
CA GLY A 25 23.25 4.30 14.26
C GLY A 25 24.71 3.90 14.51
N SER A 26 25.60 4.89 14.43
CA SER A 26 26.98 4.97 14.96
C SER A 26 28.06 3.98 14.49
N THR A 27 27.75 2.77 14.02
CA THR A 27 28.76 1.78 13.57
C THR A 27 29.19 1.93 12.10
N GLY A 28 28.47 2.72 11.30
CA GLY A 28 28.71 2.84 9.85
C GLY A 28 29.94 3.66 9.44
N LEU A 29 30.41 4.60 10.26
CA LEU A 29 31.48 5.52 9.85
C LEU A 29 32.89 4.90 9.90
N ALA A 30 33.15 3.94 10.79
CA ALA A 30 34.46 3.30 10.92
C ALA A 30 34.80 2.38 9.73
N ALA A 31 33.78 1.78 9.09
CA ALA A 31 33.95 0.95 7.89
C ALA A 31 34.30 1.78 6.63
N ILE A 32 34.04 3.09 6.63
CA ILE A 32 34.25 3.94 5.45
C ILE A 32 35.73 4.32 5.29
N ALA A 33 36.48 4.46 6.38
CA ALA A 33 37.89 4.83 6.34
C ALA A 33 38.78 3.72 5.72
N THR A 34 38.44 2.46 5.93
CA THR A 34 39.20 1.31 5.40
C THR A 34 38.99 1.12 3.89
N VAL A 35 37.78 1.39 3.39
CA VAL A 35 37.44 1.24 1.96
C VAL A 35 38.13 2.30 1.09
N VAL A 36 38.39 3.51 1.61
CA VAL A 36 39.06 4.59 0.86
C VAL A 36 40.54 4.26 0.62
N VAL A 37 41.23 3.66 1.59
CA VAL A 37 42.64 3.24 1.44
C VAL A 37 42.77 2.05 0.48
N GLN A 38 41.76 1.18 0.44
CA GLN A 38 41.72 0.03 -0.48
C GLN A 38 41.43 0.43 -1.94
N ARG A 39 40.81 1.58 -2.19
CA ARG A 39 40.34 2.05 -3.52
C ARG A 39 41.41 2.25 -4.59
N GLY A 40 42.70 2.24 -4.25
CA GLY A 40 43.80 2.40 -5.21
C GLY A 40 44.06 1.17 -6.08
N LYS A 41 43.71 -0.04 -5.61
CA LYS A 41 44.01 -1.30 -6.31
C LYS A 41 42.78 -2.01 -6.91
N PHE A 42 41.56 -1.63 -6.51
CA PHE A 42 40.32 -2.27 -7.00
C PHE A 42 39.74 -1.68 -8.29
N LYS A 43 40.27 -0.57 -8.83
CA LYS A 43 39.62 0.11 -9.97
C LYS A 43 39.66 -0.68 -11.28
N ALA A 44 40.60 -1.62 -11.45
CA ALA A 44 40.67 -2.48 -12.62
C ALA A 44 39.86 -3.79 -12.42
N ASP A 45 40.10 -4.50 -11.31
CA ASP A 45 39.36 -5.75 -10.98
C ASP A 45 37.87 -5.54 -10.66
N ALA A 46 37.48 -4.35 -10.20
CA ALA A 46 36.08 -4.04 -9.91
C ALA A 46 35.24 -3.90 -11.18
N ALA A 47 35.81 -3.55 -12.34
CA ALA A 47 35.02 -3.40 -13.56
C ALA A 47 34.57 -4.75 -14.13
N ASP A 48 35.48 -5.74 -14.15
CA ASP A 48 35.14 -7.12 -14.56
C ASP A 48 34.22 -7.78 -13.54
N THR A 49 34.50 -7.65 -12.24
CA THR A 49 33.66 -8.25 -11.20
C THR A 49 32.32 -7.53 -11.01
N LEU A 50 32.20 -6.22 -11.30
CA LEU A 50 30.90 -5.54 -11.35
C LEU A 50 30.11 -5.92 -12.59
N THR A 51 30.76 -6.21 -13.72
CA THR A 51 30.06 -6.69 -14.93
C THR A 51 29.56 -8.11 -14.71
N GLU A 52 30.36 -8.99 -14.10
CA GLU A 52 29.97 -10.36 -13.78
C GLU A 52 28.95 -10.42 -12.62
N ALA A 53 29.07 -9.57 -11.60
CA ALA A 53 28.05 -9.41 -10.56
C ALA A 53 26.75 -8.80 -11.10
N ALA A 54 26.83 -7.84 -12.03
CA ALA A 54 25.64 -7.30 -12.69
C ALA A 54 24.95 -8.37 -13.54
N LEU A 55 25.69 -9.16 -14.32
CA LEU A 55 25.11 -10.21 -15.15
C LEU A 55 24.49 -11.35 -14.32
N THR A 56 25.08 -11.68 -13.16
CA THR A 56 24.55 -12.73 -12.28
C THR A 56 23.39 -12.26 -11.38
N LEU A 57 23.29 -10.95 -11.08
CA LEU A 57 22.24 -10.41 -10.22
C LEU A 57 21.06 -9.78 -10.97
N VAL A 58 21.24 -9.40 -12.24
CA VAL A 58 20.15 -8.80 -13.04
C VAL A 58 19.03 -9.81 -13.32
N GLN A 59 19.36 -11.06 -13.66
CA GLN A 59 18.34 -12.09 -13.88
C GLN A 59 17.47 -12.35 -12.65
N PRO A 60 18.01 -12.63 -11.45
CA PRO A 60 17.18 -12.85 -10.27
C PRO A 60 16.40 -11.59 -9.86
N LEU A 61 16.96 -10.38 -10.05
CA LEU A 61 16.21 -9.15 -9.79
C LEU A 61 15.06 -8.95 -10.79
N GLN A 62 15.25 -9.28 -12.06
CA GLN A 62 14.17 -9.25 -13.06
C GLN A 62 13.07 -10.24 -12.69
N THR A 63 13.41 -11.48 -12.30
CA THR A 63 12.42 -12.46 -11.83
C THR A 63 11.66 -11.95 -10.60
N ARG A 64 12.35 -11.35 -9.63
CA ARG A 64 11.69 -10.77 -8.45
C ARG A 64 10.80 -9.58 -8.80
N ILE A 65 11.22 -8.73 -9.74
CA ILE A 65 10.40 -7.62 -10.22
C ILE A 65 9.14 -8.15 -10.91
N THR A 66 9.25 -9.15 -11.78
CA THR A 66 8.08 -9.75 -12.44
C THR A 66 7.14 -10.42 -11.44
N GLU A 67 7.67 -11.14 -10.45
CA GLU A 67 6.86 -11.72 -9.36
C GLU A 67 6.12 -10.63 -8.58
N LEU A 68 6.81 -9.55 -8.20
CA LEU A 68 6.21 -8.42 -7.49
C LEU A 68 5.20 -7.65 -8.34
N GLU A 69 5.40 -7.54 -9.65
CA GLU A 69 4.44 -6.94 -10.58
C GLU A 69 3.17 -7.78 -10.67
N GLU A 70 3.29 -9.11 -10.75
CA GLU A 70 2.15 -10.03 -10.72
C GLU A 70 1.39 -9.96 -9.40
N GLU A 71 2.09 -9.95 -8.26
CA GLU A 71 1.49 -9.78 -6.93
C GLU A 71 0.81 -8.41 -6.77
N ALA A 72 1.40 -7.34 -7.30
CA ALA A 72 0.79 -6.01 -7.27
C ALA A 72 -0.50 -5.95 -8.12
N LEU A 73 -0.51 -6.62 -9.27
CA LEU A 73 -1.70 -6.72 -10.12
C LEU A 73 -2.80 -7.55 -9.44
N SER A 74 -2.46 -8.68 -8.83
CA SER A 74 -3.42 -9.52 -8.10
C SER A 74 -4.02 -8.77 -6.91
N ALA A 75 -3.19 -8.15 -6.06
CA ALA A 75 -3.64 -7.33 -4.94
C ALA A 75 -4.56 -6.18 -5.39
N ARG A 76 -4.25 -5.54 -6.52
CA ARG A 76 -5.10 -4.48 -7.07
C ARG A 76 -6.46 -4.99 -7.53
N SER A 77 -6.51 -6.19 -8.11
CA SER A 77 -7.76 -6.83 -8.50
C SER A 77 -8.61 -7.22 -7.29
N GLU A 78 -7.99 -7.76 -6.23
CA GLU A 78 -8.65 -8.10 -4.98
C GLU A 78 -9.21 -6.86 -4.27
N LEU A 79 -8.44 -5.76 -4.25
CA LEU A 79 -8.92 -4.48 -3.73
C LEU A 79 -10.12 -3.94 -4.52
N GLY A 80 -10.15 -4.17 -5.84
CA GLY A 80 -11.30 -3.85 -6.68
C GLY A 80 -12.54 -4.62 -6.26
N LEU A 81 -12.42 -5.93 -6.07
CA LEU A 81 -13.52 -6.81 -5.64
C LEU A 81 -14.01 -6.46 -4.23
N LEU A 82 -13.10 -6.26 -3.29
CA LEU A 82 -13.44 -5.88 -1.91
C LEU A 82 -14.16 -4.53 -1.87
N ARG A 83 -13.71 -3.55 -2.67
CA ARG A 83 -14.37 -2.25 -2.77
C ARG A 83 -15.79 -2.37 -3.29
N GLU A 84 -16.00 -3.24 -4.28
CA GLU A 84 -17.33 -3.51 -4.82
C GLU A 84 -18.23 -4.20 -3.78
N GLN A 85 -17.71 -5.21 -3.07
CA GLN A 85 -18.43 -5.86 -1.96
C GLN A 85 -18.81 -4.86 -0.86
N VAL A 86 -17.90 -3.95 -0.49
CA VAL A 86 -18.18 -2.90 0.49
C VAL A 86 -19.29 -1.96 -0.01
N ASN A 87 -19.26 -1.57 -1.27
CA ASN A 87 -20.33 -0.74 -1.85
C ASN A 87 -21.69 -1.44 -1.81
N GLN A 88 -21.73 -2.71 -2.18
CA GLN A 88 -22.93 -3.54 -2.12
C GLN A 88 -23.45 -3.68 -0.69
N LEU A 89 -22.57 -3.97 0.27
CA LEU A 89 -22.94 -4.08 1.67
C LEU A 89 -23.47 -2.75 2.23
N GLN A 90 -22.82 -1.63 1.89
CA GLN A 90 -23.29 -0.29 2.27
C GLN A 90 -24.68 0.01 1.68
N PHE A 91 -24.96 -0.42 0.46
CA PHE A 91 -26.28 -0.30 -0.14
C PHE A 91 -27.32 -1.11 0.64
N VAL A 92 -27.04 -2.39 0.93
CA VAL A 92 -27.93 -3.27 1.71
C VAL A 92 -28.21 -2.68 3.09
N VAL A 93 -27.17 -2.23 3.80
CA VAL A 93 -27.31 -1.59 5.11
C VAL A 93 -28.21 -0.35 5.01
N ARG A 94 -28.00 0.51 4.02
CA ARG A 94 -28.83 1.71 3.81
C ARG A 94 -30.30 1.36 3.56
N VAL A 95 -30.57 0.32 2.78
CA VAL A 95 -31.94 -0.16 2.51
C VAL A 95 -32.57 -0.68 3.81
N LEU A 96 -31.88 -1.54 4.55
CA LEU A 96 -32.35 -2.08 5.83
C LEU A 96 -32.63 -1.00 6.85
N THR A 97 -31.72 -0.03 7.02
CA THR A 97 -31.92 1.11 7.94
C THR A 97 -33.19 1.88 7.59
N ARG A 98 -33.41 2.19 6.31
CA ARG A 98 -34.63 2.89 5.86
C ARG A 98 -35.90 2.09 6.12
N THR A 99 -35.87 0.77 5.93
CA THR A 99 -37.00 -0.12 6.23
C THR A 99 -37.31 -0.14 7.72
N LEU A 100 -36.28 -0.29 8.57
CA LEU A 100 -36.43 -0.25 10.02
C LEU A 100 -36.94 1.10 10.52
N ASP A 101 -36.45 2.21 9.95
CA ASP A 101 -36.92 3.55 10.30
C ASP A 101 -38.40 3.74 9.94
N ARG A 102 -38.83 3.21 8.78
CA ARG A 102 -40.24 3.22 8.38
C ARG A 102 -41.11 2.41 9.34
N TRP A 103 -40.66 1.23 9.74
CA TRP A 103 -41.38 0.42 10.73
C TRP A 103 -41.45 1.11 12.08
N ARG A 104 -40.34 1.70 12.54
CA ARG A 104 -40.27 2.45 13.78
C ARG A 104 -41.23 3.64 13.77
N ALA A 105 -41.33 4.37 12.67
CA ALA A 105 -42.28 5.47 12.51
C ALA A 105 -43.74 4.99 12.56
N ALA A 106 -44.05 3.87 11.90
CA ALA A 106 -45.39 3.29 11.93
C ALA A 106 -45.82 2.84 13.34
N ILE A 107 -44.88 2.27 14.12
CA ILE A 107 -45.12 1.83 15.50
C ILE A 107 -45.29 3.02 16.45
N ARG A 108 -44.51 4.09 16.28
CA ARG A 108 -44.56 5.28 17.16
C ARG A 108 -45.66 6.27 16.81
N SER A 109 -46.43 6.02 15.74
CA SER A 109 -47.55 6.87 15.37
C SER A 109 -48.63 6.86 16.45
N PRO A 110 -49.26 8.02 16.77
CA PRO A 110 -50.37 8.06 17.73
C PRO A 110 -51.57 7.21 17.30
N ASP A 111 -51.74 6.98 16.00
CA ASP A 111 -52.80 6.13 15.43
C ASP A 111 -52.33 4.70 15.11
N ALA A 112 -51.22 4.26 15.75
CA ALA A 112 -50.66 2.95 15.53
C ALA A 112 -51.67 1.86 15.94
N THR A 113 -52.06 1.05 14.97
CA THR A 113 -52.85 -0.17 15.20
C THR A 113 -52.10 -1.36 14.64
N LEU A 114 -52.28 -2.53 15.25
CA LEU A 114 -51.68 -3.78 14.78
C LEU A 114 -51.98 -4.08 13.30
N ARG A 115 -53.14 -3.63 12.79
CA ARG A 115 -53.50 -3.77 11.37
C ARG A 115 -52.64 -2.89 10.48
N LYS A 116 -52.45 -1.61 10.84
CA LYS A 116 -51.61 -0.68 10.09
C LYS A 116 -50.14 -1.10 10.10
N VAL A 117 -49.60 -1.51 11.25
CA VAL A 117 -48.21 -1.99 11.34
C VAL A 117 -48.00 -3.23 10.47
N ARG A 118 -48.92 -4.21 10.53
CA ARG A 118 -48.85 -5.40 9.65
C ARG A 118 -48.90 -5.05 8.17
N ALA A 119 -49.71 -4.06 7.77
CA ALA A 119 -49.76 -3.60 6.40
C ALA A 119 -48.43 -2.98 5.94
N VAL A 120 -47.79 -2.17 6.80
CA VAL A 120 -46.48 -1.55 6.50
C VAL A 120 -45.37 -2.59 6.39
N VAL A 121 -45.37 -3.61 7.25
CA VAL A 121 -44.40 -4.73 7.19
C VAL A 121 -44.62 -5.57 5.93
N ALA A 122 -45.86 -5.94 5.63
CA ALA A 122 -46.20 -6.70 4.43
C ALA A 122 -45.82 -5.95 3.14
N GLU A 123 -45.94 -4.61 3.12
CA GLU A 123 -45.52 -3.80 1.99
C GLU A 123 -44.00 -3.81 1.78
N SER A 124 -43.21 -3.76 2.86
CA SER A 124 -41.76 -3.88 2.76
C SER A 124 -41.26 -5.26 2.33
N GLU A 125 -42.04 -6.32 2.56
CA GLU A 125 -41.73 -7.68 2.09
C GLU A 125 -42.02 -7.87 0.58
N ARG A 126 -42.87 -7.03 -0.02
CA ARG A 126 -43.17 -7.06 -1.47
C ARG A 126 -42.24 -6.21 -2.31
N LEU A 127 -41.66 -5.18 -1.71
CA LEU A 127 -40.70 -4.28 -2.37
C LEU A 127 -39.30 -4.86 -2.73
N PRO A 128 -38.83 -6.06 -2.28
CA PRO A 128 -37.52 -6.55 -2.66
C PRO A 128 -37.46 -7.23 -4.04
N GLU A 129 -38.60 -7.52 -4.71
CA GLU A 129 -38.60 -8.25 -6.00
C GLU A 129 -38.60 -7.36 -7.25
N ASP A 130 -38.93 -6.07 -7.13
CA ASP A 130 -39.22 -5.18 -8.27
C ASP A 130 -38.04 -4.27 -8.70
N ARG A 131 -36.78 -4.60 -8.35
CA ARG A 131 -35.61 -3.77 -8.69
C ARG A 131 -34.36 -4.55 -9.09
#